data_AF-A0A6A7SMP5-F1
#
_entry.id   AF-A0A6A7SMP5-F1
#
_cell.length_a   1.000
_cell.length_b   1.000
_cell.length_c   1.000
_cell.angle_alpha   90.00
_cell.angle_beta   90.00
_cell.angle_gamma   90.00
#
_symmetry.space_group_name_H-M   'P 1'
#
loop_
_entity.id
_entity.type
_entity.pdbx_description
1 polymer ?
#
loop_
_entity_poly.entity_id
_entity_poly.type
_entity_poly.pdbx_seq_one_letter_code
_entity_poly.pdbx_strand_id
1 'polypeptide(L)' 'MAMLRLVAREGTGYALVPPVVIRDELNSGRLVERCRVPEVRERFYAIFQRRQFPNPLVRELLDTLATPSDQ' A
#
# COMPACT_ATOMS: atom_id res chain seq x y z
N MET A 1 -6.94 1.08 -7.61
CA MET A 1 -7.51 2.09 -6.70
C MET A 1 -7.46 3.44 -7.40
N ALA A 2 -8.60 4.02 -7.80
CA ALA A 2 -8.62 5.04 -8.86
C ALA A 2 -9.10 6.43 -8.42
N MET A 3 -10.03 6.56 -7.48
CA MET A 3 -10.73 7.84 -7.28
C MET A 3 -9.83 8.93 -6.67
N LEU A 4 -9.15 8.66 -5.55
CA LEU A 4 -8.27 9.65 -4.91
C LEU A 4 -7.01 9.94 -5.74
N ARG A 5 -6.44 8.93 -6.40
CA ARG A 5 -5.32 9.11 -7.35
C ARG A 5 -5.73 9.99 -8.53
N LEU A 6 -6.95 9.83 -9.05
CA LEU A 6 -7.48 10.68 -10.11
C LEU A 6 -7.63 12.12 -9.62
N VAL A 7 -8.24 12.34 -8.46
CA VAL A 7 -8.37 13.69 -7.86
C VAL A 7 -7.01 14.35 -7.69
N ALA A 8 -6.00 13.62 -7.20
CA ALA A 8 -4.63 14.12 -7.08
C ALA A 8 -4.05 14.57 -8.43
N ARG A 9 -4.34 13.83 -9.50
CA ARG A 9 -3.80 14.05 -10.85
C ARG A 9 -4.51 15.15 -11.63
N GLU A 10 -5.83 15.27 -11.51
CA GLU A 10 -6.62 16.27 -12.23
C GLU A 10 -6.43 17.69 -11.68
N GLY A 11 -5.74 17.83 -10.54
CA GLY A 11 -5.29 19.13 -10.04
C GLY A 11 -6.41 20.02 -9.51
N THR A 12 -7.59 19.45 -9.23
CA THR A 12 -8.72 20.20 -8.64
C THR A 12 -8.52 20.55 -7.16
N GLY A 13 -7.45 20.07 -6.53
CA GLY A 13 -7.06 20.38 -5.16
C GLY A 13 -5.94 19.49 -4.63
N TYR A 14 -5.69 19.55 -3.32
CA TYR A 14 -4.82 18.60 -2.63
C TYR A 14 -5.58 17.30 -2.31
N ALA A 15 -4.91 16.17 -2.44
CA ALA A 15 -5.47 14.87 -2.10
C ALA A 15 -4.58 14.16 -1.07
N LEU A 16 -5.19 13.66 0.01
CA LEU A 16 -4.53 12.77 0.96
C LEU A 16 -4.53 11.36 0.37
N VAL A 17 -3.36 10.86 -0.02
CA VAL A 17 -3.20 9.53 -0.61
C VAL A 17 -1.96 8.84 -0.05
N PRO A 18 -2.00 7.51 0.10
CA PRO A 18 -0.80 6.74 0.39
C PRO A 18 0.27 6.89 -0.71
N PRO A 19 1.56 7.06 -0.37
CA PRO A 19 2.61 7.18 -1.38
C PRO A 19 2.70 5.98 -2.33
N VAL A 20 2.33 4.78 -1.85
CA VAL A 20 2.36 3.56 -2.68
C VAL A 20 1.40 3.63 -3.86
N VAL A 21 0.29 4.37 -3.76
CA VAL A 21 -0.69 4.44 -4.86
C VAL A 21 -0.33 5.47 -5.94
N ILE A 22 0.65 6.35 -5.68
CA ILE A 22 1.12 7.41 -6.61
C ILE A 22 2.61 7.32 -6.91
N ARG A 23 3.23 6.15 -6.73
CA ARG A 23 4.69 5.98 -6.86
C ARG A 23 5.20 6.38 -8.24
N ASP A 24 4.47 6.06 -9.30
CA ASP A 24 4.85 6.43 -10.67
C ASP A 24 4.78 7.95 -10.89
N GLU A 25 3.76 8.61 -10.34
CA GLU A 25 3.63 10.06 -10.41
C GLU A 25 4.71 10.80 -9.64
N LEU A 26 5.11 10.28 -8.47
CA LEU A 26 6.24 10.82 -7.72
C LEU A 26 7.56 10.63 -8.49
N ASN A 27 7.78 9.44 -9.05
CA ASN A 27 8.98 9.13 -9.83
C ASN A 27 9.07 9.96 -11.12
N SER A 28 7.95 10.23 -11.77
CA SER A 28 7.88 11.06 -12.98
C SER A 28 7.80 12.56 -12.71
N GLY A 29 7.73 12.98 -11.43
CA GLY A 29 7.56 14.38 -11.04
C GLY A 29 6.20 14.98 -11.38
N ARG A 30 5.23 14.18 -11.83
CA ARG A 30 3.86 14.64 -12.14
C ARG A 30 3.09 15.03 -10.88
N LEU A 31 3.40 14.41 -9.74
CA LEU A 31 2.91 14.80 -8.44
C LEU A 31 4.08 15.03 -7.50
N VAL A 32 3.85 15.86 -6.48
CA VAL A 32 4.82 16.17 -5.43
C VAL A 32 4.15 16.01 -4.07
N GLU A 33 4.86 15.42 -3.11
CA GLU A 33 4.39 15.32 -1.72
C GLU A 33 4.49 16.71 -1.07
N ARG A 34 3.35 17.26 -0.62
CA ARG A 34 3.28 18.60 -0.01
C ARG A 34 3.40 18.55 1.51
N CYS A 35 2.82 17.54 2.12
CA CYS A 35 2.92 17.27 3.54
C CYS A 35 2.69 15.79 3.80
N ARG A 36 3.21 15.32 4.94
CA ARG A 36 2.93 14.00 5.49
C ARG A 36 2.12 14.19 6.77
N VAL A 37 1.13 13.32 6.99
CA VAL A 37 0.32 13.32 8.22
C VAL A 37 0.79 12.16 9.10
N PRO A 38 1.65 12.40 10.12
CA PRO A 38 2.34 11.32 10.85
C PRO A 38 1.40 10.38 11.62
N GLU A 39 0.25 10.91 12.02
CA GLU A 39 -0.77 10.19 12.80
C GLU A 39 -1.65 9.29 11.92
N VAL A 40 -1.62 9.48 10.60
CA VAL A 40 -2.39 8.67 9.64
C VAL A 40 -1.49 7.56 9.10
N ARG A 41 -1.80 6.31 9.49
CA ARG A 41 -1.09 5.13 9.01
C ARG A 41 -2.05 4.22 8.26
N GLU A 42 -1.66 3.84 7.06
CA GLU A 42 -2.32 2.76 6.33
C GLU A 42 -1.76 1.41 6.80
N ARG A 43 -2.65 0.44 7.04
CA ARG A 43 -2.27 -0.92 7.40
C ARG A 43 -2.76 -1.87 6.32
N PHE A 44 -1.84 -2.67 5.80
CA PHE A 44 -2.14 -3.69 4.81
C PHE A 44 -2.36 -5.02 5.52
N TYR A 45 -3.52 -5.62 5.30
CA TYR A 45 -3.89 -6.89 5.90
C TYR A 45 -4.07 -7.95 4.82
N ALA A 46 -3.42 -9.09 4.99
CA ALA A 46 -3.73 -10.30 4.23
C ALA A 46 -4.87 -11.03 4.96
N ILE A 47 -6.07 -11.05 4.36
CA ILE A 47 -7.23 -11.76 4.93
C ILE A 47 -7.45 -13.01 4.10
N PHE A 48 -7.41 -14.17 4.74
CA PHE A 48 -7.63 -15.46 4.11
C PHE A 48 -8.65 -16.28 4.90
N GLN A 49 -9.45 -17.07 4.19
CA GLN A 49 -10.35 -18.02 4.82
C GLN A 49 -9.59 -19.25 5.28
N ARG A 50 -9.97 -19.79 6.45
CA ARG A 50 -9.43 -21.05 6.95
C ARG A 50 -9.81 -22.19 5.99
N ARG A 51 -8.82 -22.85 5.40
CA ARG A 51 -9.00 -24.00 4.50
C ARG A 51 -8.87 -25.30 5.29
N GLN A 52 -9.75 -26.26 5.02
CA GLN A 52 -9.67 -27.60 5.61
C GLN A 52 -8.40 -28.34 5.17
N PHE A 53 -7.97 -28.13 3.91
CA PHE A 53 -6.72 -28.62 3.35
C PHE A 53 -5.87 -27.43 2.89
N PRO A 54 -5.01 -26.87 3.75
CA PRO A 54 -4.15 -25.75 3.39
C PRO A 54 -3.08 -26.19 2.39
N ASN A 55 -2.78 -25.34 1.40
CA ASN A 55 -1.69 -25.60 0.46
C ASN A 55 -0.34 -25.45 1.22
N PRO A 56 0.53 -26.47 1.22
CA PRO A 56 1.79 -26.44 1.96
C PRO A 56 2.73 -25.31 1.49
N LEU A 57 2.76 -24.98 0.20
CA LEU A 57 3.60 -23.91 -0.34
C LEU A 57 3.14 -22.52 0.12
N VAL A 58 1.82 -22.35 0.32
CA VAL A 58 1.28 -21.10 0.86
C VAL A 58 1.72 -20.92 2.30
N ARG A 59 1.81 -22.00 3.08
CA ARG A 59 2.34 -21.92 4.45
C ARG A 59 3.82 -21.52 4.45
N GLU A 60 4.63 -22.16 3.61
CA GLU A 60 6.06 -21.85 3.49
C GLU A 60 6.29 -20.38 3.12
N LEU A 61 5.52 -19.84 2.17
CA LEU A 61 5.55 -18.43 1.80
C LEU A 61 5.16 -17.51 2.96
N LEU A 62 4.09 -17.84 3.69
CA LEU A 62 3.64 -17.04 4.83
C LEU A 62 4.66 -17.06 5.98
N ASP A 63 5.28 -18.20 6.28
CA ASP A 63 6.29 -18.32 7.33
C ASP A 63 7.56 -17.52 6.97
N THR A 64 7.94 -17.52 5.68
CA THR A 64 9.04 -16.68 5.17
C THR A 64 8.73 -15.19 5.35
N LEU A 65 7.48 -14.77 5.11
CA LEU A 65 7.05 -13.37 5.25
C LEU A 65 6.78 -12.95 6.71
N ALA A 66 6.48 -13.91 7.59
CA ALA A 66 6.18 -13.67 9.01
C ALA A 66 7.42 -13.57 9.89
N THR A 67 8.59 -13.97 9.39
CA THR A 67 9.87 -13.72 10.07
C THR A 67 10.10 -12.22 10.04
N PRO A 68 10.03 -11.50 11.18
CA PRO A 68 10.32 -10.08 11.17
C PRO A 68 11.79 -9.94 10.81
N SER A 69 12.07 -9.31 9.66
CA SER A 69 13.39 -8.80 9.32
C SER A 69 13.73 -7.71 10.33
N ASP A 70 14.21 -8.12 11.50
CA ASP A 70 14.86 -7.24 12.47
C ASP A 70 16.26 -6.94 11.90
N GLN A 71 16.31 -5.90 11.08
CA GLN A 71 17.52 -5.17 10.66
C GLN A 71 17.19 -3.68 10.61
#